data_AF-A0A2V7LHE3-F1
#
_entry.id   AF-A0A2V7LHE3-F1
#
_cell.length_a   1.000
_cell.length_b   1.000
_cell.length_c   1.000
_cell.angle_alpha   90.00
_cell.angle_beta   90.00
_cell.angle_gamma   90.00
#
_symmetry.space_group_name_H-M   'P 1'
#
loop_
_entity.id
_entity.type
_entity.pdbx_description
1 polymer ?
#
loop_
_entity_poly.entity_id
_entity_poly.type
_entity_poly.pdbx_seq_one_letter_code
_entity_poly.pdbx_strand_id
1 'polypeptide(L)'
;MTVLGTIGLWLAFLLGVWGALAGIVGGLAERPDLARSARHAVFAMCGALLIAVFSLEWALFHHDFNVEYVAAYTSRNLPIFYTWSALYAGQKGSLLFWATVLSVFGSLALALTPRHNRALLPYVAGVVSAVAAFFISVMLFGHASPFERLAYTPLDGNGLNPQLQNPGMVFHPPMLYLGYISITIPYAFAMAALLSKKLDVDWLVAIRKWTLLSWLFLSIGICLGMWWAYVELGWGGYWAWDPVENASLLPWLTMTAFLHSVMIQEKRGMLKKWNLALIIGSWLLSIFGTFITRSGVISSVHSFTQSNVGYFFLGFLIVAGIVSFALYANRLPLLEAEARLESMISREASFLFNNLLLIGIAFSVLWGTGRSSRGVGRPCRT
;
A
#
# COMPACT_ATOMS: atom_id res chain seq x y z
N MET A 1 -20.03 -19.50 4.55
CA MET A 1 -19.33 -18.22 4.33
C MET A 1 -18.15 -18.32 3.37
N THR A 2 -17.36 -19.38 3.41
CA THR A 2 -16.24 -19.61 2.46
C THR A 2 -16.61 -19.43 0.99
N VAL A 3 -17.67 -20.09 0.52
CA VAL A 3 -18.16 -19.98 -0.88
C VAL A 3 -18.49 -18.53 -1.23
N LEU A 4 -19.17 -17.81 -0.34
CA LEU A 4 -19.53 -16.39 -0.54
C LEU A 4 -18.28 -15.52 -0.65
N GLY A 5 -17.29 -15.72 0.23
CA GLY A 5 -16.02 -15.02 0.20
C GLY A 5 -15.21 -15.30 -1.07
N THR A 6 -15.17 -16.57 -1.51
CA THR A 6 -14.50 -16.97 -2.77
C THR A 6 -15.18 -16.34 -3.99
N ILE A 7 -16.51 -16.36 -4.06
CA ILE A 7 -17.26 -15.70 -5.14
C ILE A 7 -17.00 -14.18 -5.12
N GLY A 8 -16.99 -13.58 -3.92
CA GLY A 8 -16.65 -12.16 -3.74
C GLY A 8 -15.27 -11.82 -4.30
N LEU A 9 -14.25 -12.64 -4.05
CA LEU A 9 -12.91 -12.45 -4.60
C LEU A 9 -12.86 -12.55 -6.13
N TRP A 10 -13.49 -13.57 -6.72
CA TRP A 10 -13.54 -13.71 -8.18
C TRP A 10 -14.30 -12.55 -8.84
N LEU A 11 -15.43 -12.15 -8.28
CA LEU A 11 -16.19 -10.99 -8.76
C LEU A 11 -15.36 -9.71 -8.66
N ALA A 12 -14.70 -9.49 -7.53
CA ALA A 12 -13.81 -8.34 -7.35
C ALA A 12 -12.65 -8.33 -8.36
N PHE A 13 -12.08 -9.49 -8.67
CA PHE A 13 -11.01 -9.62 -9.68
C PHE A 13 -11.51 -9.20 -11.07
N LEU A 14 -12.64 -9.76 -11.52
CA LEU A 14 -13.22 -9.44 -12.84
C LEU A 14 -13.58 -7.96 -12.94
N LEU A 15 -14.16 -7.38 -11.88
CA LEU A 15 -14.47 -5.96 -11.81
C LEU A 15 -13.21 -5.09 -11.79
N GLY A 16 -12.15 -5.51 -11.11
CA GLY A 16 -10.85 -4.82 -11.11
C GLY A 16 -10.19 -4.82 -12.48
N VAL A 17 -10.16 -5.97 -13.18
CA VAL A 17 -9.65 -6.06 -14.55
C VAL A 17 -10.47 -5.19 -15.49
N TRP A 18 -11.80 -5.28 -15.42
CA TRP A 18 -12.69 -4.44 -16.22
C TRP A 18 -12.50 -2.95 -15.91
N GLY A 19 -12.45 -2.56 -14.64
CA GLY A 19 -12.24 -1.18 -14.21
C GLY A 19 -10.90 -0.61 -14.69
N ALA A 20 -9.85 -1.43 -14.69
CA ALA A 20 -8.54 -1.07 -15.22
C ALA A 20 -8.60 -0.74 -16.71
N LEU A 21 -9.15 -1.67 -17.50
CA LEU A 21 -9.27 -1.53 -18.95
C LEU A 21 -10.21 -0.40 -19.34
N ALA A 22 -11.44 -0.41 -18.81
CA ALA A 22 -12.46 0.59 -19.13
C ALA A 22 -12.03 2.00 -18.68
N GLY A 23 -11.28 2.13 -17.58
CA GLY A 23 -10.79 3.41 -17.09
C GLY A 23 -9.73 4.01 -18.02
N ILE A 24 -8.72 3.21 -18.38
CA ILE A 24 -7.62 3.66 -19.26
C ILE A 24 -8.14 3.88 -20.69
N VAL A 25 -8.83 2.89 -21.27
CA VAL A 25 -9.38 3.00 -22.63
C VAL A 25 -10.45 4.08 -22.70
N GLY A 26 -11.32 4.18 -21.69
CA GLY A 26 -12.35 5.21 -21.63
C GLY A 26 -11.77 6.62 -21.57
N GLY A 27 -10.67 6.81 -20.84
CA GLY A 27 -9.92 8.06 -20.82
C GLY A 27 -9.26 8.38 -22.17
N LEU A 28 -8.57 7.40 -22.77
CA LEU A 28 -7.82 7.59 -24.02
C LEU A 28 -8.72 7.82 -25.24
N ALA A 29 -9.84 7.10 -25.29
CA ALA A 29 -10.82 7.19 -26.38
C ALA A 29 -11.89 8.26 -26.14
N GLU A 30 -11.77 9.05 -25.06
CA GLU A 30 -12.75 10.08 -24.66
C GLU A 30 -14.21 9.55 -24.61
N ARG A 31 -14.36 8.30 -24.16
CA ARG A 31 -15.62 7.55 -24.08
C ARG A 31 -16.27 7.74 -22.70
N PRO A 32 -17.28 8.63 -22.53
CA PRO A 32 -17.86 8.95 -21.22
C PRO A 32 -18.63 7.77 -20.61
N ASP A 33 -19.14 6.86 -21.43
CA ASP A 33 -19.79 5.61 -21.04
C ASP A 33 -18.79 4.64 -20.39
N LEU A 34 -17.61 4.43 -20.99
CA LEU A 34 -16.54 3.61 -20.41
C LEU A 34 -15.99 4.23 -19.13
N ALA A 35 -15.77 5.54 -19.12
CA ALA A 35 -15.35 6.28 -17.93
C ALA A 35 -16.32 6.07 -16.75
N ARG A 36 -17.63 6.12 -17.02
CA ARG A 36 -18.66 5.87 -16.00
C ARG A 36 -18.66 4.42 -15.55
N SER A 37 -18.53 3.49 -16.50
CA SER A 37 -18.44 2.05 -16.22
C SER A 37 -17.25 1.72 -15.32
N ALA A 38 -16.07 2.29 -15.59
CA ALA A 38 -14.87 2.11 -14.78
C ALA A 38 -15.08 2.58 -13.33
N ARG A 39 -15.73 3.73 -13.14
CA ARG A 39 -16.07 4.23 -11.80
C ARG A 39 -17.04 3.29 -11.06
N HIS A 40 -18.06 2.80 -11.74
CA HIS A 40 -19.00 1.84 -11.15
C HIS A 40 -18.31 0.50 -10.83
N ALA A 41 -17.35 0.07 -11.65
CA ALA A 41 -16.55 -1.12 -11.41
C ALA A 41 -15.75 -1.00 -10.10
N VAL A 42 -15.16 0.16 -9.80
CA VAL A 42 -14.48 0.40 -8.50
C VAL A 42 -15.44 0.28 -7.32
N PHE A 43 -16.65 0.86 -7.42
CA PHE A 43 -17.66 0.75 -6.35
C PHE A 43 -18.16 -0.68 -6.17
N ALA A 44 -18.42 -1.40 -7.26
CA ALA A 44 -18.86 -2.79 -7.22
C ALA A 44 -17.75 -3.71 -6.68
N MET A 45 -16.49 -3.47 -7.08
CA MET A 45 -15.31 -4.18 -6.57
C MET A 45 -15.16 -3.97 -5.06
N CYS A 46 -15.36 -2.74 -4.58
CA CYS A 46 -15.38 -2.43 -3.15
C CYS A 46 -16.47 -3.22 -2.42
N GLY A 47 -17.69 -3.25 -2.94
CA GLY A 47 -18.78 -4.06 -2.37
C GLY A 47 -18.45 -5.55 -2.30
N ALA A 48 -17.86 -6.11 -3.37
CA ALA A 48 -17.46 -7.52 -3.42
C ALA A 48 -16.33 -7.86 -2.43
N LEU A 49 -15.36 -6.95 -2.24
CA LEU A 49 -14.29 -7.11 -1.26
C LEU A 49 -14.79 -6.97 0.19
N LEU A 50 -15.73 -6.06 0.45
CA LEU A 50 -16.38 -5.95 1.76
C LEU A 50 -17.14 -7.23 2.12
N ILE A 51 -17.84 -7.84 1.16
CA ILE A 51 -18.49 -9.15 1.34
C ILE A 51 -17.45 -10.24 1.65
N ALA A 52 -16.30 -10.23 0.99
CA ALA A 52 -15.22 -11.17 1.26
C ALA A 52 -14.63 -10.98 2.67
N VAL A 53 -14.30 -9.74 3.08
CA VAL A 53 -13.83 -9.44 4.45
C VAL A 53 -14.86 -9.90 5.48
N PHE A 54 -16.13 -9.53 5.31
CA PHE A 54 -17.20 -9.95 6.20
C PHE A 54 -17.32 -11.48 6.29
N SER A 55 -17.17 -12.19 5.17
CA SER A 55 -17.22 -13.65 5.14
C SER A 55 -16.06 -14.28 5.93
N LEU A 56 -14.87 -13.68 5.88
CA LEU A 56 -13.69 -14.14 6.62
C LEU A 56 -13.81 -13.80 8.12
N GLU A 57 -14.19 -12.58 8.47
CA GLU A 57 -14.43 -12.19 9.86
C GLU A 57 -15.52 -13.06 10.49
N TRP A 58 -16.62 -13.31 9.79
CA TRP A 58 -17.64 -14.23 10.26
C TRP A 58 -17.06 -15.60 10.60
N ALA A 59 -16.22 -16.16 9.72
CA ALA A 59 -15.57 -17.45 9.95
C ALA A 59 -14.59 -17.42 11.13
N LEU A 60 -13.84 -16.33 11.32
CA LEU A 60 -12.93 -16.12 12.46
C LEU A 60 -13.69 -16.07 13.79
N PHE A 61 -14.74 -15.25 13.89
CA PHE A 61 -15.53 -15.10 15.13
C PHE A 61 -16.39 -16.31 15.47
N HIS A 62 -16.74 -17.15 14.48
CA HIS A 62 -17.47 -18.39 14.71
C HIS A 62 -16.56 -19.62 14.81
N HIS A 63 -15.23 -19.43 14.81
CA HIS A 63 -14.26 -20.51 14.92
C HIS A 63 -14.51 -21.64 13.90
N ASP A 64 -14.79 -21.28 12.64
CA ASP A 64 -14.94 -22.26 11.55
C ASP A 64 -13.57 -22.85 11.17
N PHE A 65 -13.10 -23.80 11.99
CA PHE A 65 -11.79 -24.44 11.86
C PHE A 65 -11.65 -25.28 10.59
N ASN A 66 -12.71 -25.48 9.80
CA ASN A 66 -12.56 -26.09 8.48
C ASN A 66 -11.86 -25.15 7.50
N VAL A 67 -11.89 -23.84 7.74
CA VAL A 67 -11.12 -22.86 6.98
C VAL A 67 -9.68 -22.87 7.49
N GLU A 68 -8.72 -23.13 6.61
CA GLU A 68 -7.30 -23.26 6.96
C GLU A 68 -6.79 -22.01 7.69
N TYR A 69 -7.13 -20.82 7.19
CA TYR A 69 -6.72 -19.56 7.82
C TYR A 69 -7.32 -19.37 9.22
N VAL A 70 -8.57 -19.80 9.44
CA VAL A 70 -9.22 -19.70 10.76
C VAL A 70 -8.57 -20.66 11.75
N ALA A 71 -8.31 -21.90 11.34
CA ALA A 71 -7.59 -22.88 12.14
C ALA A 71 -6.15 -22.44 12.46
N ALA A 72 -5.50 -21.72 11.55
CA ALA A 72 -4.12 -21.27 11.76
C ALA A 72 -3.99 -20.07 12.73
N TYR A 73 -4.98 -19.18 12.81
CA TYR A 73 -4.86 -17.90 13.52
C TYR A 73 -5.89 -17.67 14.64
N THR A 74 -6.79 -18.62 14.90
CA THR A 74 -7.75 -18.56 16.02
C THR A 74 -7.78 -19.86 16.79
N SER A 75 -8.33 -19.81 18.01
CA SER A 75 -8.55 -20.95 18.89
C SER A 75 -9.76 -20.64 19.78
N ARG A 76 -10.38 -21.67 20.38
CA ARG A 76 -11.54 -21.50 21.28
C ARG A 76 -11.23 -20.68 22.53
N ASN A 77 -9.97 -20.63 22.94
CA ASN A 77 -9.51 -19.87 24.09
C ASN A 77 -8.96 -18.48 23.73
N LEU A 78 -8.96 -18.08 22.46
CA LEU A 78 -8.46 -16.77 22.04
C LEU A 78 -9.45 -15.68 22.50
N PRO A 79 -9.00 -14.68 23.29
CA PRO A 79 -9.86 -13.58 23.68
C PRO A 79 -10.43 -12.84 22.46
N ILE A 80 -11.71 -12.47 22.52
CA ILE A 80 -12.41 -11.81 21.41
C ILE A 80 -11.73 -10.52 20.94
N PHE A 81 -11.07 -9.82 21.87
CA PHE A 81 -10.29 -8.62 21.58
C PHE A 81 -9.17 -8.88 20.55
N TYR A 82 -8.51 -10.03 20.64
CA TYR A 82 -7.47 -10.45 19.69
C TYR A 82 -8.01 -11.19 18.47
N THR A 83 -9.29 -11.58 18.48
CA THR A 83 -9.91 -12.19 17.29
C THR A 83 -10.02 -11.19 16.14
N TRP A 84 -10.20 -9.89 16.43
CA TRP A 84 -10.13 -8.83 15.42
C TRP A 84 -8.79 -8.80 14.69
N SER A 85 -7.68 -9.02 15.40
CA SER A 85 -6.36 -8.99 14.77
C SER A 85 -6.05 -10.21 13.91
N ALA A 86 -6.80 -11.31 14.07
CA ALA A 86 -6.65 -12.50 13.24
C ALA A 86 -6.91 -12.21 11.75
N LEU A 87 -7.76 -11.22 11.42
CA LEU A 87 -7.99 -10.78 10.03
C LEU A 87 -6.68 -10.44 9.32
N TYR A 88 -5.71 -9.87 10.02
CA TYR A 88 -4.46 -9.39 9.44
C TYR A 88 -3.19 -9.94 10.10
N ALA A 89 -3.35 -10.94 10.98
CA ALA A 89 -2.25 -11.67 11.61
C ALA A 89 -1.46 -12.54 10.64
N GLY A 90 -2.09 -12.98 9.54
CA GLY A 90 -1.47 -13.81 8.53
C GLY A 90 -1.39 -13.16 7.17
N GLN A 91 -0.64 -13.81 6.29
CA GLN A 91 -0.40 -13.33 4.93
C GLN A 91 -1.70 -13.21 4.12
N LYS A 92 -2.58 -14.22 4.18
CA LYS A 92 -3.79 -14.33 3.36
C LYS A 92 -4.84 -13.28 3.75
N GLY A 93 -5.16 -13.18 5.04
CA GLY A 93 -6.12 -12.20 5.53
C GLY A 93 -5.63 -10.75 5.39
N SER A 94 -4.33 -10.49 5.63
CA SER A 94 -3.76 -9.14 5.43
C SER A 94 -3.79 -8.68 3.96
N LEU A 95 -3.66 -9.58 2.97
CA LEU A 95 -3.85 -9.23 1.55
C LEU A 95 -5.30 -8.82 1.24
N LEU A 96 -6.26 -9.55 1.80
CA LEU A 96 -7.68 -9.22 1.66
C LEU A 96 -7.99 -7.87 2.31
N PHE A 97 -7.45 -7.61 3.50
CA PHE A 97 -7.57 -6.32 4.17
C PHE A 97 -6.98 -5.19 3.31
N TRP A 98 -5.79 -5.40 2.74
CA TRP A 98 -5.12 -4.45 1.84
C TRP A 98 -5.97 -4.08 0.61
N ALA A 99 -6.44 -5.10 -0.12
CA ALA A 99 -7.26 -4.90 -1.31
C ALA A 99 -8.56 -4.14 -0.96
N THR A 100 -9.15 -4.46 0.19
CA THR A 100 -10.38 -3.82 0.68
C THR A 100 -10.14 -2.35 1.00
N VAL A 101 -9.10 -2.02 1.78
CA VAL A 101 -8.77 -0.62 2.10
C VAL A 101 -8.48 0.18 0.82
N LEU A 102 -7.72 -0.38 -0.13
CA LEU A 102 -7.49 0.26 -1.43
C LEU A 102 -8.81 0.58 -2.15
N SER A 103 -9.73 -0.39 -2.20
CA SER A 103 -11.01 -0.23 -2.89
C SER A 103 -11.92 0.81 -2.21
N VAL A 104 -11.88 0.89 -0.87
CA VAL A 104 -12.61 1.89 -0.08
C VAL A 104 -12.03 3.28 -0.35
N PHE A 105 -10.72 3.46 -0.22
CA PHE A 105 -10.07 4.75 -0.46
C PHE A 105 -10.16 5.18 -1.92
N GLY A 106 -10.06 4.24 -2.87
CA GLY A 106 -10.32 4.48 -4.28
C GLY A 106 -11.74 4.96 -4.55
N SER A 107 -12.72 4.30 -3.94
CA SER A 107 -14.13 4.71 -4.01
C SER A 107 -14.34 6.11 -3.44
N LEU A 108 -13.78 6.40 -2.26
CA LEU A 108 -13.85 7.72 -1.63
C LEU A 108 -13.17 8.78 -2.50
N ALA A 109 -12.00 8.51 -3.06
CA ALA A 109 -11.30 9.42 -3.96
C ALA A 109 -12.15 9.76 -5.19
N LEU A 110 -12.77 8.76 -5.83
CA LEU A 110 -13.65 8.97 -6.98
C LEU A 110 -14.97 9.67 -6.62
N ALA A 111 -15.46 9.52 -5.38
CA ALA A 111 -16.68 10.15 -4.91
C ALA A 111 -16.48 11.61 -4.49
N LEU A 112 -15.37 11.90 -3.80
CA LEU A 112 -15.10 13.20 -3.18
C LEU A 112 -14.35 14.17 -4.10
N THR A 113 -13.77 13.70 -5.20
CA THR A 113 -13.02 14.58 -6.12
C THR A 113 -13.96 15.54 -6.86
N PRO A 114 -13.68 16.86 -6.84
CA PRO A 114 -14.52 17.87 -7.49
C PRO A 114 -14.75 17.64 -8.99
N ARG A 115 -15.88 18.14 -9.49
CA ARG A 115 -16.30 17.94 -10.89
C ARG A 115 -15.33 18.54 -11.93
N HIS A 116 -14.58 19.58 -11.60
CA HIS A 116 -13.62 20.18 -12.54
C HIS A 116 -12.46 19.23 -12.86
N ASN A 117 -12.11 18.31 -11.96
CA ASN A 117 -11.05 17.30 -12.16
C ASN A 117 -11.56 16.01 -12.83
N ARG A 118 -12.76 16.03 -13.44
CA ARG A 118 -13.40 14.83 -14.04
C ARG A 118 -12.58 14.15 -15.12
N ALA A 119 -11.73 14.89 -15.83
CA ALA A 119 -10.90 14.33 -16.89
C ALA A 119 -9.84 13.34 -16.36
N LEU A 120 -9.46 13.44 -15.08
CA LEU A 120 -8.49 12.52 -14.47
C LEU A 120 -9.16 11.24 -13.94
N LEU A 121 -10.43 11.31 -13.57
CA LEU A 121 -11.13 10.23 -12.86
C LEU A 121 -11.16 8.87 -13.59
N PRO A 122 -11.30 8.78 -14.92
CA PRO A 122 -11.24 7.50 -15.62
C PRO A 122 -9.90 6.81 -15.42
N TYR A 123 -8.81 7.57 -15.50
CA TYR A 123 -7.45 7.06 -15.29
C TYR A 123 -7.18 6.72 -13.83
N VAL A 124 -7.67 7.54 -12.88
CA VAL A 124 -7.59 7.22 -11.44
C VAL A 124 -8.31 5.90 -11.16
N ALA A 125 -9.53 5.72 -11.66
CA ALA A 125 -10.27 4.48 -11.55
C ALA A 125 -9.51 3.31 -12.18
N GLY A 126 -8.91 3.52 -13.36
CA GLY A 126 -8.11 2.53 -14.05
C GLY A 126 -6.89 2.06 -13.24
N VAL A 127 -6.10 3.00 -12.70
CA VAL A 127 -4.91 2.70 -11.91
C VAL A 127 -5.27 2.03 -10.58
N VAL A 128 -6.26 2.55 -9.84
CA VAL A 128 -6.74 1.93 -8.60
C VAL A 128 -7.20 0.49 -8.86
N SER A 129 -7.97 0.28 -9.93
CA SER A 129 -8.48 -1.05 -10.29
C SER A 129 -7.35 -1.99 -10.71
N ALA A 130 -6.34 -1.50 -11.44
CA ALA A 130 -5.19 -2.30 -11.84
C ALA A 130 -4.37 -2.76 -10.61
N VAL A 131 -4.11 -1.86 -9.66
CA VAL A 131 -3.41 -2.21 -8.42
C VAL A 131 -4.27 -3.17 -7.59
N ALA A 132 -5.56 -2.91 -7.41
CA ALA A 132 -6.44 -3.81 -6.67
C ALA A 132 -6.54 -5.20 -7.32
N ALA A 133 -6.67 -5.27 -8.65
CA ALA A 133 -6.68 -6.52 -9.40
C ALA A 133 -5.38 -7.31 -9.20
N PHE A 134 -4.23 -6.64 -9.10
CA PHE A 134 -2.97 -7.30 -8.74
C PHE A 134 -3.05 -7.96 -7.35
N PHE A 135 -3.46 -7.24 -6.30
CA PHE A 135 -3.58 -7.83 -4.96
C PHE A 135 -4.56 -9.01 -4.93
N ILE A 136 -5.68 -8.90 -5.66
CA ILE A 136 -6.66 -9.99 -5.76
C ILE A 136 -6.08 -11.17 -6.54
N SER A 137 -5.31 -10.92 -7.60
CA SER A 137 -4.63 -11.96 -8.38
C SER A 137 -3.63 -12.76 -7.53
N VAL A 138 -2.93 -12.10 -6.60
CA VAL A 138 -2.03 -12.79 -5.65
C VAL A 138 -2.83 -13.76 -4.78
N MET A 139 -4.01 -13.37 -4.30
CA MET A 139 -4.86 -14.25 -3.50
C MET A 139 -5.41 -15.43 -4.32
N LEU A 140 -5.84 -15.18 -5.56
CA LEU A 140 -6.45 -16.20 -6.41
C LEU A 140 -5.44 -17.17 -7.04
N PHE A 141 -4.26 -16.69 -7.44
CA PHE A 141 -3.28 -17.45 -8.22
C PHE A 141 -1.96 -17.70 -7.50
N GLY A 142 -1.71 -17.03 -6.37
CA GLY A 142 -0.47 -17.16 -5.59
C GLY A 142 -0.57 -18.12 -4.40
N HIS A 143 -1.58 -19.00 -4.36
CA HIS A 143 -1.87 -19.89 -3.20
C HIS A 143 -2.03 -19.12 -1.89
N ALA A 144 -2.64 -17.94 -1.96
CA ALA A 144 -2.83 -17.02 -0.84
C ALA A 144 -4.30 -16.72 -0.57
N SER A 145 -5.20 -17.64 -0.94
CA SER A 145 -6.64 -17.47 -0.73
C SER A 145 -7.00 -17.69 0.74
N PRO A 146 -7.66 -16.72 1.42
CA PRO A 146 -8.03 -16.87 2.82
C PRO A 146 -9.23 -17.82 3.04
N PHE A 147 -9.82 -18.36 1.97
CA PHE A 147 -10.99 -19.24 2.02
C PHE A 147 -10.67 -20.70 1.70
N GLU A 148 -9.38 -21.07 1.69
CA GLU A 148 -8.95 -22.45 1.53
C GLU A 148 -9.51 -23.33 2.66
N ARG A 149 -10.08 -24.46 2.29
CA ARG A 149 -10.69 -25.41 3.23
C ARG A 149 -9.75 -26.59 3.45
N LEU A 150 -9.71 -27.07 4.69
CA LEU A 150 -9.01 -28.27 5.07
C LEU A 150 -9.84 -29.51 4.69
N ALA A 151 -9.15 -30.64 4.47
CA ALA A 151 -9.77 -31.93 4.17
C ALA A 151 -10.59 -32.50 5.36
N TYR A 152 -10.29 -32.03 6.57
CA TYR A 152 -11.03 -32.35 7.80
C TYR A 152 -11.20 -31.07 8.63
N THR A 153 -12.06 -31.12 9.64
CA THR A 153 -12.26 -30.00 10.57
C THR A 153 -11.54 -30.31 11.89
N PRO A 154 -10.45 -29.60 12.24
CA PRO A 154 -9.82 -29.70 13.55
C PRO A 154 -10.81 -29.39 14.69
N LEU A 155 -10.58 -30.01 15.85
CA LEU A 155 -11.40 -29.75 17.05
C LEU A 155 -11.18 -28.34 17.60
N ASP A 156 -9.96 -27.83 17.48
CA ASP A 156 -9.55 -26.48 17.84
C ASP A 156 -8.50 -25.98 16.84
N GLY A 157 -8.28 -24.67 16.81
CA GLY A 157 -7.22 -24.04 16.03
C GLY A 157 -5.96 -23.77 16.85
N ASN A 158 -4.90 -23.37 16.15
CA ASN A 158 -3.58 -23.10 16.75
C ASN A 158 -3.56 -21.83 17.62
N GLY A 159 -4.54 -20.93 17.44
CA GLY A 159 -4.54 -19.62 18.06
C GLY A 159 -3.53 -18.66 17.44
N LEU A 160 -3.55 -17.40 17.90
CA LEU A 160 -2.46 -16.47 17.60
C LEU A 160 -1.20 -16.87 18.36
N ASN A 161 -0.04 -16.64 17.73
CA ASN A 161 1.24 -16.70 18.43
C ASN A 161 1.12 -15.86 19.73
N PRO A 162 1.49 -16.41 20.91
CA PRO A 162 1.39 -15.71 22.18
C PRO A 162 1.97 -14.29 22.19
N GLN A 163 3.07 -14.04 21.46
CA GLN A 163 3.69 -12.71 21.32
C GLN A 163 2.80 -11.69 20.59
N LEU A 164 1.85 -12.17 19.78
CA LEU A 164 0.89 -11.35 19.06
C LEU A 164 -0.38 -11.06 19.88
N GLN A 165 -0.54 -11.66 21.06
CA GLN A 165 -1.65 -11.38 21.98
C GLN A 165 -1.35 -10.14 22.83
N ASN A 166 -1.06 -9.04 22.14
CA ASN A 166 -0.71 -7.74 22.70
C ASN A 166 -1.58 -6.65 22.03
N PRO A 167 -2.05 -5.61 22.75
CA PRO A 167 -2.80 -4.50 22.13
C PRO A 167 -2.08 -3.87 20.93
N GLY A 168 -0.74 -3.87 20.91
CA GLY A 168 0.05 -3.47 19.76
C GLY A 168 -0.37 -4.17 18.47
N MET A 169 -0.56 -5.49 18.51
CA MET A 169 -1.03 -6.26 17.35
C MET A 169 -2.40 -5.81 16.84
N VAL A 170 -3.29 -5.36 17.73
CA VAL A 170 -4.63 -4.90 17.33
C VAL A 170 -4.55 -3.55 16.63
N PHE A 171 -3.75 -2.60 17.13
CA PHE A 171 -3.77 -1.23 16.64
C PHE A 171 -2.70 -0.90 15.58
N HIS A 172 -1.49 -1.45 15.73
CA HIS A 172 -0.36 -1.07 14.88
C HIS A 172 -0.52 -1.48 13.40
N PRO A 173 -0.76 -2.77 13.06
CA PRO A 173 -0.83 -3.19 11.66
C PRO A 173 -1.91 -2.47 10.85
N PRO A 174 -3.15 -2.25 11.35
CA PRO A 174 -4.15 -1.47 10.62
C PRO A 174 -3.68 -0.06 10.27
N MET A 175 -3.00 0.63 11.19
CA MET A 175 -2.48 1.99 10.93
C MET A 175 -1.38 1.97 9.87
N LEU A 176 -0.44 1.03 9.94
CA LEU A 176 0.58 0.85 8.90
C LEU A 176 -0.04 0.53 7.54
N TYR A 177 -1.02 -0.39 7.49
CA TYR A 177 -1.66 -0.77 6.24
C TYR A 177 -2.45 0.39 5.64
N LEU A 178 -3.23 1.13 6.44
CA LEU A 178 -3.92 2.34 6.01
C LEU A 178 -2.94 3.35 5.43
N GLY A 179 -1.78 3.54 6.08
CA GLY A 179 -0.71 4.43 5.62
C GLY A 179 -0.08 3.99 4.30
N TYR A 180 0.36 2.75 4.18
CA TYR A 180 0.99 2.22 2.97
C TYR A 180 0.08 2.21 1.74
N ILE A 181 -1.14 1.71 1.90
CA ILE A 181 -2.02 1.48 0.75
C ILE A 181 -2.62 2.77 0.21
N SER A 182 -2.87 3.76 1.09
CA SER A 182 -3.43 5.05 0.70
C SER A 182 -2.51 5.86 -0.20
N ILE A 183 -1.19 5.60 -0.20
CA ILE A 183 -0.21 6.18 -1.15
C ILE A 183 -0.57 5.84 -2.60
N THR A 184 -1.34 4.77 -2.82
CA THR A 184 -1.86 4.42 -4.16
C THR A 184 -2.77 5.50 -4.72
N ILE A 185 -3.48 6.26 -3.89
CA ILE A 185 -4.38 7.33 -4.35
C ILE A 185 -3.61 8.51 -4.97
N PRO A 186 -2.64 9.17 -4.28
CA PRO A 186 -1.86 10.22 -4.91
C PRO A 186 -1.04 9.69 -6.10
N TYR A 187 -0.55 8.44 -6.04
CA TYR A 187 0.05 7.77 -7.21
C TYR A 187 -0.92 7.66 -8.40
N ALA A 188 -2.16 7.23 -8.16
CA ALA A 188 -3.18 7.11 -9.22
C ALA A 188 -3.49 8.47 -9.87
N PHE A 189 -3.54 9.56 -9.09
CA PHE A 189 -3.68 10.91 -9.64
C PHE A 189 -2.44 11.35 -10.43
N ALA A 190 -1.23 11.07 -9.95
CA ALA A 190 0.01 11.35 -10.68
C ALA A 190 0.04 10.62 -12.04
N MET A 191 -0.31 9.34 -12.05
CA MET A 191 -0.41 8.55 -13.28
C MET A 191 -1.54 9.05 -14.19
N ALA A 192 -2.69 9.44 -13.63
CA ALA A 192 -3.79 10.04 -14.38
C ALA A 192 -3.38 11.35 -15.07
N ALA A 193 -2.64 12.21 -14.39
CA ALA A 193 -2.13 13.47 -14.93
C ALA A 193 -1.16 13.21 -16.10
N LEU A 194 -0.27 12.22 -15.95
CA LEU A 194 0.67 11.81 -17.00
C LEU A 194 -0.01 11.15 -18.23
N LEU A 195 -1.02 10.31 -18.00
CA LEU A 195 -1.79 9.64 -19.05
C LEU A 195 -2.66 10.62 -19.84
N SER A 196 -3.40 11.48 -19.12
CA SER A 196 -4.28 12.51 -19.71
C SER A 196 -3.52 13.70 -20.29
N LYS A 197 -2.23 13.87 -19.95
CA LYS A 197 -1.40 15.04 -20.24
C LYS A 197 -1.93 16.35 -19.61
N LYS A 198 -2.84 16.26 -18.64
CA LYS A 198 -3.35 17.40 -17.87
C LYS A 198 -2.50 17.54 -16.60
N LEU A 199 -1.53 18.45 -16.66
CA LEU A 199 -0.48 18.66 -15.66
C LEU A 199 -0.61 20.03 -14.98
N ASP A 200 -1.83 20.53 -14.87
CA ASP A 200 -2.20 21.77 -14.18
C ASP A 200 -2.04 21.65 -12.65
N VAL A 201 -2.30 22.73 -11.91
CA VAL A 201 -2.05 22.77 -10.45
C VAL A 201 -3.27 22.24 -9.66
N ASP A 202 -4.46 22.20 -10.28
CA ASP A 202 -5.74 21.98 -9.58
C ASP A 202 -5.86 20.59 -8.92
N TRP A 203 -5.23 19.56 -9.49
CA TRP A 203 -5.23 18.22 -8.89
C TRP A 203 -4.23 18.07 -7.72
N LEU A 204 -3.29 19.00 -7.56
CA LEU A 204 -2.30 18.95 -6.46
C LEU A 204 -2.98 19.10 -5.09
N VAL A 205 -4.06 19.88 -5.00
CA VAL A 205 -4.81 20.05 -3.75
C VAL A 205 -5.42 18.72 -3.31
N ALA A 206 -5.97 17.95 -4.25
CA ALA A 206 -6.53 16.63 -3.97
C ALA A 206 -5.43 15.66 -3.54
N ILE A 207 -4.31 15.62 -4.27
CA ILE A 207 -3.16 14.80 -3.90
C ILE A 207 -2.63 15.15 -2.51
N ARG A 208 -2.46 16.43 -2.18
CA ARG A 208 -1.92 16.87 -0.89
C ARG A 208 -2.74 16.34 0.28
N LYS A 209 -4.08 16.37 0.17
CA LYS A 209 -4.97 15.82 1.22
C LYS A 209 -4.79 14.32 1.39
N TRP A 210 -4.72 13.57 0.29
CA TRP A 210 -4.49 12.12 0.33
C TRP A 210 -3.09 11.76 0.81
N THR A 211 -2.06 12.52 0.44
CA THR A 211 -0.70 12.32 0.94
C THR A 211 -0.62 12.63 2.43
N LEU A 212 -1.29 13.68 2.93
CA LEU A 212 -1.38 13.95 4.38
C LEU A 212 -2.08 12.83 5.14
N LEU A 213 -3.17 12.29 4.59
CA LEU A 213 -3.86 11.14 5.17
C LEU A 213 -2.92 9.91 5.26
N SER A 214 -2.23 9.61 4.16
CA SER A 214 -1.27 8.50 4.08
C SER A 214 -0.13 8.67 5.08
N TRP A 215 0.44 9.88 5.11
CA TRP A 215 1.52 10.26 6.01
C TRP A 215 1.09 10.18 7.48
N LEU A 216 -0.13 10.60 7.82
CA LEU A 216 -0.66 10.55 9.18
C LEU A 216 -0.78 9.11 9.68
N PHE A 217 -1.46 8.25 8.92
CA PHE A 217 -1.62 6.84 9.29
C PHE A 217 -0.27 6.12 9.36
N LEU A 218 0.64 6.41 8.42
CA LEU A 218 1.98 5.84 8.45
C LEU A 218 2.78 6.32 9.67
N SER A 219 2.67 7.59 10.05
CA SER A 219 3.29 8.13 11.27
C SER A 219 2.77 7.44 12.52
N ILE A 220 1.44 7.30 12.65
CA ILE A 220 0.82 6.60 13.77
C ILE A 220 1.27 5.14 13.80
N GLY A 221 1.26 4.47 12.64
CA GLY A 221 1.73 3.10 12.49
C GLY A 221 3.18 2.95 12.97
N ILE A 222 4.10 3.77 12.47
CA ILE A 222 5.51 3.74 12.88
C ILE A 222 5.65 3.97 14.40
N CYS A 223 4.99 4.97 14.98
CA CYS A 223 5.05 5.23 16.42
C CYS A 223 4.49 4.09 17.27
N LEU A 224 3.37 3.48 16.85
CA LEU A 224 2.83 2.30 17.54
C LEU A 224 3.74 1.09 17.40
N GLY A 225 4.42 0.94 16.27
CA GLY A 225 5.39 -0.14 16.03
C GLY A 225 6.60 0.01 16.93
N MET A 226 7.15 1.23 17.02
CA MET A 226 8.23 1.58 17.95
C MET A 226 7.89 1.24 19.40
N TRP A 227 6.68 1.60 19.84
CA TRP A 227 6.21 1.27 21.18
C TRP A 227 6.05 -0.24 21.38
N TRP A 228 5.42 -0.93 20.43
CA TRP A 228 5.18 -2.37 20.54
C TRP A 228 6.49 -3.17 20.52
N ALA A 229 7.42 -2.85 19.63
CA ALA A 229 8.76 -3.46 19.59
C ALA A 229 9.52 -3.25 20.91
N TYR A 230 9.42 -2.06 21.52
CA TYR A 230 10.05 -1.79 22.81
C TYR A 230 9.53 -2.71 23.92
N VAL A 231 8.21 -2.95 23.98
CA VAL A 231 7.62 -3.77 25.04
C VAL A 231 7.72 -5.28 24.79
N GLU A 232 7.70 -5.72 23.53
CA GLU A 232 7.63 -7.15 23.17
C GLU A 232 8.99 -7.74 22.78
N LEU A 233 9.83 -7.00 22.05
CA LEU A 233 11.07 -7.53 21.48
C LEU A 233 12.32 -7.25 22.32
N GLY A 234 12.22 -6.37 23.32
CA GLY A 234 13.27 -6.16 24.32
C GLY A 234 14.60 -5.66 23.75
N TRP A 235 14.59 -4.97 22.60
CA TRP A 235 15.79 -4.48 21.90
C TRP A 235 16.61 -3.42 22.66
N GLY A 236 16.23 -3.07 23.89
CA GLY A 236 16.86 -1.99 24.66
C GLY A 236 16.56 -0.59 24.12
N GLY A 237 15.61 -0.46 23.18
CA GLY A 237 15.22 0.81 22.58
C GLY A 237 13.97 0.70 21.70
N TYR A 238 13.49 1.84 21.20
CA TYR A 238 12.25 1.95 20.41
C TYR A 238 12.42 1.63 18.91
N TRP A 239 13.63 1.35 18.45
CA TRP A 239 13.93 1.05 17.06
C TRP A 239 15.13 0.11 16.97
N ALA A 240 15.05 -0.90 16.11
CA ALA A 240 16.22 -1.63 15.66
C ALA A 240 16.35 -1.55 14.14
N TRP A 241 17.48 -1.99 13.60
CA TRP A 241 17.69 -2.03 12.15
C TRP A 241 16.98 -3.23 11.48
N ASP A 242 15.75 -3.52 11.90
CA ASP A 242 14.90 -4.53 11.27
C ASP A 242 14.49 -4.08 9.85
N PRO A 243 14.61 -4.95 8.83
CA PRO A 243 14.31 -4.59 7.45
C PRO A 243 12.89 -4.12 7.18
N VAL A 244 11.89 -4.68 7.87
CA VAL A 244 10.48 -4.34 7.65
C VAL A 244 10.15 -3.01 8.32
N GLU A 245 10.69 -2.76 9.52
CA GLU A 245 10.58 -1.44 10.17
C GLU A 245 11.23 -0.36 9.31
N ASN A 246 12.46 -0.57 8.86
CA ASN A 246 13.17 0.37 7.99
C ASN A 246 12.43 0.61 6.68
N ALA A 247 11.83 -0.43 6.08
CA ALA A 247 11.05 -0.28 4.86
C ALA A 247 9.85 0.65 5.06
N SER A 248 9.25 0.71 6.26
CA SER A 248 8.13 1.62 6.57
C SER A 248 8.53 3.09 6.62
N LEU A 249 9.78 3.37 7.00
CA LEU A 249 10.32 4.71 7.04
C LEU A 249 10.63 5.29 5.65
N LEU A 250 10.94 4.43 4.66
CA LEU A 250 11.30 4.87 3.30
C LEU A 250 10.21 5.71 2.62
N PRO A 251 8.95 5.21 2.44
CA PRO A 251 7.89 6.01 1.85
C PRO A 251 7.49 7.19 2.75
N TRP A 252 7.66 7.09 4.07
CA TRP A 252 7.40 8.20 4.99
C TRP A 252 8.33 9.39 4.72
N LEU A 253 9.63 9.14 4.53
CA LEU A 253 10.62 10.18 4.23
C LEU A 253 10.37 10.83 2.87
N THR A 254 10.09 10.03 1.83
CA THR A 254 9.84 10.56 0.49
C THR A 254 8.50 11.29 0.38
N MET A 255 7.46 10.85 1.10
CA MET A 255 6.22 11.61 1.24
C MET A 255 6.42 12.92 2.01
N THR A 256 7.24 12.91 3.07
CA THR A 256 7.58 14.13 3.81
C THR A 256 8.27 15.13 2.89
N ALA A 257 9.22 14.67 2.07
CA ALA A 257 9.88 15.49 1.06
C ALA A 257 8.84 16.11 0.10
N PHE A 258 7.91 15.28 -0.41
CA PHE A 258 6.83 15.72 -1.29
C PHE A 258 5.91 16.77 -0.65
N LEU A 259 5.50 16.57 0.60
CA LEU A 259 4.60 17.50 1.30
C LEU A 259 5.22 18.89 1.46
N HIS A 260 6.55 18.97 1.58
CA HIS A 260 7.27 20.24 1.61
C HIS A 260 7.40 20.86 0.22
N SER A 261 7.71 20.07 -0.81
CA SER A 261 7.95 20.57 -2.17
C SER A 261 6.67 20.84 -2.97
N VAL A 262 5.53 20.22 -2.64
CA VAL A 262 4.24 20.50 -3.28
C VAL A 262 3.75 21.92 -2.97
N MET A 263 4.06 22.44 -1.79
CA MET A 263 3.74 23.83 -1.43
C MET A 263 4.44 24.85 -2.33
N ILE A 264 5.66 24.55 -2.78
CA ILE A 264 6.38 25.39 -3.74
C ILE A 264 5.76 25.27 -5.13
N GLN A 265 5.40 24.05 -5.55
CA GLN A 265 4.76 23.85 -6.84
C GLN A 265 3.45 24.63 -6.94
N GLU A 266 2.61 24.59 -5.91
CA GLU A 266 1.35 25.35 -5.86
C GLU A 266 1.56 26.86 -5.90
N LYS A 267 2.58 27.38 -5.21
CA LYS A 267 2.80 28.84 -5.09
C LYS A 267 3.62 29.46 -6.22
N ARG A 268 4.50 28.68 -6.84
CA ARG A 268 5.55 29.18 -7.76
C ARG A 268 5.61 28.44 -9.10
N GLY A 269 4.84 27.37 -9.30
CA GLY A 269 4.88 26.58 -10.53
C GLY A 269 6.19 25.81 -10.76
N MET A 270 6.98 25.58 -9.71
CA MET A 270 8.29 24.92 -9.76
C MET A 270 8.22 23.45 -9.33
N LEU A 271 9.32 22.70 -9.49
CA LEU A 271 9.49 21.34 -8.96
C LEU A 271 8.48 20.28 -9.45
N LYS A 272 7.77 20.52 -10.56
CA LYS A 272 6.79 19.58 -11.14
C LYS A 272 7.38 18.18 -11.37
N LYS A 273 8.57 18.12 -11.99
CA LYS A 273 9.35 16.88 -12.23
C LYS A 273 9.66 16.15 -10.92
N TRP A 274 10.18 16.89 -9.95
CA TRP A 274 10.59 16.39 -8.65
C TRP A 274 9.43 15.78 -7.86
N ASN A 275 8.31 16.50 -7.80
CA ASN A 275 7.13 16.07 -7.03
C ASN A 275 6.48 14.81 -7.61
N LEU A 276 6.42 14.68 -8.94
CA LEU A 276 5.96 13.46 -9.57
C LEU A 276 6.90 12.27 -9.30
N ALA A 277 8.22 12.48 -9.40
CA ALA A 277 9.19 11.45 -9.07
C ALA A 277 9.09 11.01 -7.60
N LEU A 278 8.85 11.93 -6.67
CA LEU A 278 8.66 11.62 -5.25
C LEU A 278 7.39 10.81 -4.99
N ILE A 279 6.26 11.12 -5.63
CA ILE A 279 5.01 10.33 -5.47
C ILE A 279 5.19 8.94 -6.06
N ILE A 280 5.74 8.82 -7.27
CA ILE A 280 6.02 7.53 -7.91
C ILE A 280 6.98 6.71 -7.04
N GLY A 281 8.08 7.32 -6.58
CA GLY A 281 9.06 6.69 -5.72
C GLY A 281 8.46 6.26 -4.38
N SER A 282 7.67 7.11 -3.72
CA SER A 282 7.01 6.77 -2.44
C SER A 282 6.10 5.56 -2.57
N TRP A 283 5.32 5.48 -3.65
CA TRP A 283 4.45 4.34 -3.90
C TRP A 283 5.25 3.07 -4.23
N LEU A 284 6.29 3.17 -5.06
CA LEU A 284 7.16 2.02 -5.33
C LEU A 284 7.87 1.53 -4.06
N LEU A 285 8.28 2.43 -3.17
CA LEU A 285 8.90 2.10 -1.89
C LEU A 285 7.92 1.40 -0.93
N SER A 286 6.61 1.74 -0.95
CA SER A 286 5.63 1.01 -0.15
C SER A 286 5.34 -0.40 -0.70
N ILE A 287 5.31 -0.56 -2.03
CA ILE A 287 5.24 -1.89 -2.66
C ILE A 287 6.51 -2.69 -2.38
N PHE A 288 7.69 -2.05 -2.41
CA PHE A 288 8.96 -2.67 -2.03
C PHE A 288 8.97 -3.12 -0.57
N GLY A 289 8.45 -2.31 0.36
CA GLY A 289 8.28 -2.73 1.75
C GLY A 289 7.38 -3.96 1.87
N THR A 290 6.27 -3.99 1.11
CA THR A 290 5.37 -5.16 1.06
C THR A 290 6.07 -6.39 0.48
N PHE A 291 6.92 -6.22 -0.53
CA PHE A 291 7.77 -7.28 -1.07
C PHE A 291 8.74 -7.83 0.00
N ILE A 292 9.41 -6.97 0.77
CA ILE A 292 10.31 -7.42 1.86
C ILE A 292 9.52 -8.27 2.86
N THR A 293 8.37 -7.78 3.35
CA THR A 293 7.57 -8.47 4.36
C THR A 293 7.03 -9.83 3.90
N ARG A 294 6.83 -10.04 2.58
CA ARG A 294 6.15 -11.23 2.03
C ARG A 294 7.05 -12.17 1.23
N SER A 295 8.29 -11.79 0.97
CA SER A 295 9.21 -12.60 0.16
C SER A 295 10.11 -13.52 0.97
N GLY A 296 10.39 -13.16 2.23
CA GLY A 296 11.38 -13.86 3.07
C GLY A 296 12.80 -13.86 2.47
N VAL A 297 13.08 -12.96 1.52
CA VAL A 297 14.42 -12.77 0.90
C VAL A 297 15.38 -12.09 1.87
N ILE A 298 14.85 -11.26 2.79
CA ILE A 298 15.61 -10.62 3.86
C ILE A 298 15.02 -11.10 5.19
N SER A 299 15.88 -11.59 6.09
CA SER A 299 15.45 -12.02 7.42
C SER A 299 14.91 -10.85 8.24
N SER A 300 13.70 -10.98 8.75
CA SER A 300 13.03 -10.01 9.62
C SER A 300 12.06 -10.71 10.55
N VAL A 301 11.95 -10.23 11.78
CA VAL A 301 10.98 -10.73 12.77
C VAL A 301 9.52 -10.46 12.34
N HIS A 302 9.33 -9.52 11.43
CA HIS A 302 8.03 -9.14 10.87
C HIS A 302 7.73 -9.82 9.54
N SER A 303 8.66 -10.61 8.99
CA SER A 303 8.43 -11.29 7.71
C SER A 303 7.47 -12.45 7.87
N PHE A 304 6.55 -12.59 6.91
CA PHE A 304 5.78 -13.81 6.77
C PHE A 304 6.67 -14.95 6.27
N THR A 305 6.23 -16.19 6.47
CA THR A 305 6.94 -17.38 5.97
C THR A 305 7.20 -17.28 4.47
N GLN A 306 8.33 -17.85 4.01
CA GLN A 306 8.68 -17.83 2.59
C GLN A 306 7.54 -18.42 1.76
N SER A 307 7.05 -17.64 0.80
CA SER A 307 5.95 -18.03 -0.07
C SER A 307 6.17 -17.51 -1.49
N ASN A 308 5.52 -18.16 -2.46
CA ASN A 308 5.57 -17.76 -3.87
C ASN A 308 5.05 -16.34 -4.11
N VAL A 309 4.32 -15.76 -3.15
CA VAL A 309 3.81 -14.38 -3.21
C VAL A 309 4.92 -13.36 -3.40
N GLY A 310 6.12 -13.59 -2.84
CA GLY A 310 7.27 -12.71 -3.04
C GLY A 310 7.58 -12.45 -4.52
N TYR A 311 7.50 -13.48 -5.38
CA TYR A 311 7.76 -13.34 -6.81
C TYR A 311 6.70 -12.52 -7.54
N PHE A 312 5.43 -12.62 -7.13
CA PHE A 312 4.35 -11.78 -7.68
C PHE A 312 4.64 -10.30 -7.39
N PHE A 313 5.02 -9.96 -6.16
CA PHE A 313 5.36 -8.59 -5.78
C PHE A 313 6.62 -8.08 -6.48
N LEU A 314 7.64 -8.92 -6.65
CA LEU A 314 8.84 -8.54 -7.39
C LEU A 314 8.52 -8.23 -8.86
N GLY A 315 7.78 -9.11 -9.53
CA GLY A 315 7.35 -8.91 -10.92
C GLY A 315 6.50 -7.65 -11.07
N PHE A 316 5.54 -7.46 -10.17
CA PHE A 316 4.70 -6.25 -10.14
C PHE A 316 5.52 -4.97 -9.90
N LEU A 317 6.48 -4.99 -8.97
CA LEU A 317 7.35 -3.85 -8.69
C LEU A 317 8.19 -3.46 -9.92
N ILE A 318 8.76 -4.44 -10.62
CA ILE A 318 9.53 -4.21 -11.85
C ILE A 318 8.64 -3.63 -12.95
N VAL A 319 7.50 -4.27 -13.22
CA VAL A 319 6.58 -3.83 -14.28
C VAL A 319 6.03 -2.44 -13.97
N ALA A 320 5.55 -2.21 -12.74
CA ALA A 320 5.01 -0.93 -12.33
C ALA A 320 6.09 0.17 -12.38
N GLY A 321 7.31 -0.12 -11.90
CA GLY A 321 8.44 0.81 -12.00
C GLY A 321 8.76 1.19 -13.45
N ILE A 322 8.86 0.21 -14.35
CA ILE A 322 9.11 0.45 -15.77
C ILE A 322 7.99 1.30 -16.37
N VAL A 323 6.71 0.94 -16.16
CA VAL A 323 5.56 1.67 -16.71
C VAL A 323 5.50 3.10 -16.18
N SER A 324 5.66 3.30 -14.86
CA SER A 324 5.63 4.64 -14.25
C SER A 324 6.76 5.52 -14.76
N PHE A 325 8.00 5.02 -14.77
CA PHE A 325 9.14 5.82 -15.19
C PHE A 325 9.23 6.00 -16.70
N ALA A 326 8.80 5.03 -17.52
CA ALA A 326 8.69 5.21 -18.97
C ALA A 326 7.65 6.30 -19.30
N LEU A 327 6.48 6.26 -18.65
CA LEU A 327 5.46 7.28 -18.84
C LEU A 327 5.96 8.66 -18.34
N TYR A 328 6.58 8.71 -17.16
CA TYR A 328 7.18 9.94 -16.62
C TYR A 328 8.22 10.52 -17.58
N ALA A 329 9.16 9.70 -18.08
CA ALA A 329 10.19 10.12 -19.03
C ALA A 329 9.58 10.68 -20.33
N ASN A 330 8.57 9.99 -20.88
CA ASN A 330 7.82 10.41 -22.08
C ASN A 330 7.00 11.69 -21.89
N ARG A 331 6.89 12.22 -20.66
CA ARG A 331 6.14 13.44 -20.33
C ARG A 331 7.03 14.52 -19.72
N LEU A 332 8.34 14.28 -19.57
CA LEU A 332 9.30 15.27 -19.09
C LEU A 332 9.23 16.63 -19.80
N PRO A 333 9.03 16.70 -21.14
CA PRO A 333 8.90 17.99 -21.84
C PRO A 333 7.66 18.79 -21.44
N LEU A 334 6.61 18.14 -20.92
CA LEU A 334 5.39 18.81 -20.46
C LEU A 334 5.49 19.29 -19.00
N LEU A 335 6.59 18.97 -18.31
CA LEU A 335 6.81 19.24 -16.89
C LEU A 335 7.81 20.39 -16.67
N GLU A 336 7.87 21.34 -17.61
CA GLU A 336 8.73 22.51 -17.46
C GLU A 336 8.26 23.39 -16.30
N ALA A 337 9.24 23.90 -15.56
CA ALA A 337 9.00 24.80 -14.44
C ALA A 337 8.69 26.19 -14.99
N GLU A 338 7.68 26.84 -14.43
CA GLU A 338 7.29 28.21 -14.81
C GLU A 338 8.28 29.25 -14.25
N ALA A 339 8.98 28.91 -13.17
CA ALA A 339 10.00 29.74 -12.54
C ALA A 339 11.28 28.94 -12.26
N ARG A 340 12.41 29.64 -12.15
CA ARG A 340 13.72 29.06 -11.77
C ARG A 340 14.13 29.54 -10.39
N LEU A 341 15.01 28.79 -9.73
CA LEU A 341 15.61 29.24 -8.47
C LEU A 341 16.47 30.47 -8.75
N GLU A 342 16.11 31.61 -8.18
CA GLU A 342 16.84 32.87 -8.35
C GLU A 342 18.10 32.94 -7.46
N SER A 343 18.09 32.25 -6.32
CA SER A 343 19.21 32.22 -5.37
C SER A 343 19.28 30.89 -4.62
N MET A 344 20.51 30.41 -4.39
CA MET A 344 20.82 29.25 -3.54
C MET A 344 20.70 29.55 -2.04
N ILE A 345 20.59 30.84 -1.67
CA ILE A 345 20.31 31.31 -0.32
C ILE A 345 18.93 31.99 -0.37
N SER A 346 17.89 31.16 -0.42
CA SER A 346 16.48 31.59 -0.48
C SER A 346 15.61 30.61 0.31
N ARG A 347 14.37 31.01 0.61
CA ARG A 347 13.41 30.10 1.26
C ARG A 347 13.17 28.88 0.38
N GLU A 348 13.03 29.10 -0.92
CA GLU A 348 12.84 28.07 -1.94
C GLU A 348 14.03 27.09 -1.99
N ALA A 349 15.26 27.59 -1.89
CA ALA A 349 16.45 26.74 -1.81
C ALA A 349 16.51 25.90 -0.52
N SER A 350 16.06 26.44 0.63
CA SER A 350 15.99 25.68 1.88
C SER A 350 15.03 24.48 1.79
N PHE A 351 13.90 24.63 1.11
CA PHE A 351 12.98 23.51 0.86
C PHE A 351 13.59 22.45 -0.06
N LEU A 352 14.35 22.86 -1.08
CA LEU A 352 15.08 21.93 -1.94
C LEU A 352 16.17 21.18 -1.15
N PHE A 353 16.94 21.87 -0.32
CA PHE A 353 17.96 21.27 0.54
C PHE A 353 17.34 20.27 1.53
N ASN A 354 16.22 20.64 2.17
CA ASN A 354 15.47 19.72 3.04
C ASN A 354 15.02 18.46 2.29
N ASN A 355 14.53 18.62 1.05
CA ASN A 355 14.16 17.50 0.20
C ASN A 355 15.36 16.58 -0.10
N LEU A 356 16.50 17.15 -0.48
CA LEU A 356 17.72 16.39 -0.74
C LEU A 356 18.22 15.64 0.50
N LEU A 357 18.14 16.27 1.69
CA LEU A 357 18.47 15.64 2.95
C LEU A 357 17.56 14.44 3.24
N LEU A 358 16.24 14.61 3.13
CA LEU A 358 15.26 13.54 3.36
C LEU A 358 15.46 12.36 2.41
N ILE A 359 15.75 12.62 1.13
CA ILE A 359 16.07 11.57 0.15
C ILE A 359 17.41 10.92 0.46
N GLY A 360 18.42 11.69 0.89
CA GLY A 360 19.71 11.16 1.31
C GLY A 360 19.59 10.22 2.51
N ILE A 361 18.74 10.56 3.48
CA ILE A 361 18.39 9.68 4.61
C ILE A 361 17.66 8.44 4.10
N ALA A 362 16.65 8.59 3.24
CA ALA A 362 15.91 7.45 2.69
C ALA A 362 16.83 6.49 1.91
N PHE A 363 17.75 7.01 1.10
CA PHE A 363 18.76 6.21 0.41
C PHE A 363 19.67 5.47 1.39
N SER A 364 20.13 6.15 2.46
CA SER A 364 20.96 5.53 3.49
C SER A 364 20.22 4.40 4.23
N VAL A 365 18.94 4.60 4.55
CA VAL A 365 18.08 3.58 5.17
C VAL A 365 17.86 2.40 4.23
N LEU A 366 17.57 2.65 2.95
CA LEU A 366 17.39 1.60 1.94
C LEU A 366 18.68 0.77 1.78
N TRP A 367 19.83 1.45 1.72
CA TRP A 367 21.13 0.81 1.65
C TRP A 367 21.43 -0.05 2.90
N GLY A 368 21.15 0.49 4.09
CA GLY A 368 21.29 -0.24 5.36
C GLY A 368 20.40 -1.48 5.43
N THR A 369 19.15 -1.36 4.96
CA THR A 369 18.17 -2.45 4.87
C THR A 369 18.68 -3.60 4.00
N GLY A 370 19.30 -3.28 2.85
CA GLY A 370 19.90 -4.28 1.97
C GLY A 370 21.10 -5.02 2.58
N ARG A 371 21.85 -4.37 3.48
CA ARG A 371 23.07 -4.94 4.10
C ARG A 371 22.81 -5.80 5.34
N SER A 372 21.74 -5.57 6.11
CA SER A 372 21.45 -6.39 7.29
C SER A 372 21.20 -7.86 6.93
N SER A 373 20.84 -8.15 5.67
CA SER A 373 20.79 -9.50 5.08
C SER A 373 22.08 -10.31 5.18
N ARG A 374 23.25 -9.65 5.39
CA ARG A 374 24.57 -10.31 5.44
C ARG A 374 25.15 -10.46 6.85
N GLY A 375 24.45 -10.00 7.89
CA GLY A 375 25.04 -9.81 9.24
C GLY A 375 24.58 -10.75 10.35
N VAL A 376 23.40 -11.37 10.23
CA VAL A 376 22.82 -12.19 11.32
C VAL A 376 23.24 -13.65 11.16
N GLY A 377 24.51 -13.96 11.42
CA GLY A 377 25.02 -15.32 11.21
C GLY A 377 26.42 -15.64 11.75
N ARG A 378 27.01 -14.80 12.60
CA ARG A 378 28.19 -15.22 13.37
C ARG A 378 27.80 -15.37 14.83
N PRO A 379 27.62 -16.60 15.35
CA PRO A 379 27.61 -16.78 16.79
C PRO A 379 28.97 -16.30 17.32
N CYS A 380 28.95 -15.45 18.33
CA CYS A 380 30.13 -15.18 19.14
C CYS A 380 30.64 -16.53 19.64
N ARG A 381 31.75 -17.00 19.05
CA ARG A 381 32.55 -18.06 19.65
C ARG A 381 33.20 -17.43 20.88
N THR A 382 32.74 -17.84 22.05
CA THR A 382 33.47 -17.72 23.32
C THR A 382 34.79 -18.45 23.25
#